data_AF-A0A822CVD7-F1
#
_entry.id   AF-A0A822CVD7-F1
#
_cell.length_a   1.000
_cell.length_b   1.000
_cell.length_c   1.000
_cell.angle_alpha   90.00
_cell.angle_beta   90.00
_cell.angle_gamma   90.00
#
_symmetry.space_group_name_H-M   'P 1'
#
loop_
_entity.id
_entity.type
_entity.pdbx_description
1 polymer ?
#
loop_
_entity_poly.entity_id
_entity_poly.type
_entity_poly.pdbx_seq_one_letter_code
_entity_poly.pdbx_strand_id
1 'polypeptide(L)'
;KKVCTFDVNDASKFSPFINAKINRQLDNNFIQILLEELRSRGNIEWEDKNKRRCLILWKSLEEWAKTVYQWITSRGMNGTGCTFYELLHGDDTRSAEFHNIDSKLFHRILFELEKRGQATIFSENGADGMVDEVTKKTLSNIPLLKTKASPRDGEQWRQRLKEELQSLIQYVKNNKDADNDWFRLESNQEGTRWWGKAWTIQDMLRYEFDIEFD
;
A
#
# COMPACT_ATOMS: atom_id res chain seq x y z
N LYS A 1 15.65 -12.10 -9.23
CA LYS A 1 14.46 -11.28 -8.85
C LYS A 1 13.21 -12.08 -9.19
N LYS A 2 12.26 -12.21 -8.26
CA LYS A 2 11.02 -13.01 -8.44
C LYS A 2 9.81 -12.18 -8.89
N VAL A 3 10.02 -10.87 -9.02
CA VAL A 3 9.08 -9.86 -9.51
C VAL A 3 9.83 -8.92 -10.44
N CYS A 4 9.17 -8.47 -11.51
CA CYS A 4 9.71 -7.52 -12.47
C CYS A 4 8.63 -6.52 -12.87
N THR A 5 8.96 -5.23 -12.90
CA THR A 5 8.08 -4.21 -13.49
C THR A 5 8.36 -4.12 -14.98
N PHE A 6 7.31 -4.10 -15.79
CA PHE A 6 7.38 -4.03 -17.23
C PHE A 6 6.49 -2.89 -17.75
N ASP A 7 7.04 -2.03 -18.61
CA ASP A 7 6.30 -1.01 -19.34
C ASP A 7 6.10 -1.48 -20.77
N VAL A 8 4.86 -1.50 -21.24
CA VAL A 8 4.49 -1.95 -22.59
C VAL A 8 5.20 -1.12 -23.66
N ASN A 9 5.48 0.16 -23.40
CA ASN A 9 6.19 1.01 -24.36
C ASN A 9 7.65 0.57 -24.55
N ASP A 10 8.22 -0.11 -23.56
CA ASP A 10 9.58 -0.64 -23.60
C ASP A 10 9.65 -2.04 -24.23
N ALA A 11 8.53 -2.59 -24.72
CA ALA A 11 8.50 -3.91 -25.38
C ALA A 11 9.50 -4.02 -26.54
N SER A 12 9.68 -2.93 -27.29
CA SER A 12 10.63 -2.79 -28.41
C SER A 12 12.12 -2.80 -27.98
N LYS A 13 12.39 -2.82 -26.67
CA LYS A 13 13.75 -2.95 -26.10
C LYS A 13 13.88 -4.18 -25.19
N PHE A 14 12.80 -4.93 -25.01
CA PHE A 14 12.75 -6.05 -24.08
C PHE A 14 13.27 -7.31 -24.75
N SER A 15 14.42 -7.80 -24.29
CA SER A 15 15.11 -8.95 -24.90
C SER A 15 14.24 -10.19 -25.11
N PRO A 16 13.31 -10.57 -24.19
CA PRO A 16 12.40 -11.69 -24.45
C PRO A 16 11.48 -11.53 -25.65
N PHE A 17 11.22 -10.29 -26.10
CA PHE A 17 10.36 -10.01 -27.25
C PHE A 17 11.14 -9.76 -28.55
N ILE A 18 12.47 -9.77 -28.48
CA ILE A 18 13.36 -9.44 -29.60
C ILE A 18 14.44 -10.51 -29.72
N ASN A 19 14.43 -11.21 -30.83
CA ASN A 19 15.48 -12.15 -31.17
C ASN A 19 16.34 -11.56 -32.30
N ALA A 20 17.43 -10.89 -31.90
CA ALA A 20 18.38 -10.28 -32.83
C ALA A 20 19.10 -11.30 -33.72
N LYS A 21 19.28 -12.56 -33.26
CA LYS A 21 19.99 -13.60 -34.03
C LYS A 21 19.26 -13.98 -35.32
N ILE A 22 17.92 -13.92 -35.30
CA ILE A 22 17.07 -14.24 -36.46
C ILE A 22 16.37 -13.00 -37.03
N ASN A 23 16.73 -11.80 -36.55
CA ASN A 23 16.12 -10.53 -36.91
C ASN A 23 14.57 -10.55 -36.82
N ARG A 24 14.04 -11.07 -35.70
CA ARG A 24 12.60 -11.12 -35.43
C ARG A 24 12.26 -10.43 -34.13
N GLN A 25 11.10 -9.80 -34.10
CA GLN A 25 10.49 -9.25 -32.90
C GLN A 25 9.01 -9.61 -32.87
N LEU A 26 8.47 -9.75 -31.67
CA LEU A 26 7.04 -9.95 -31.46
C LEU A 26 6.28 -8.66 -31.80
N ASP A 27 5.11 -8.81 -32.42
CA ASP A 27 4.24 -7.69 -32.71
C ASP A 27 3.51 -7.22 -31.44
N ASN A 28 3.19 -5.92 -31.39
CA ASN A 28 2.56 -5.32 -30.22
C ASN A 28 1.17 -5.92 -29.91
N ASN A 29 0.44 -6.37 -30.93
CA ASN A 29 -0.88 -6.97 -30.72
C ASN A 29 -0.74 -8.33 -30.00
N PHE A 30 0.20 -9.16 -30.44
CA PHE A 30 0.51 -10.43 -29.80
C PHE A 30 1.09 -10.25 -28.39
N ILE A 31 1.91 -9.23 -28.16
CA ILE A 31 2.38 -8.89 -26.81
C ILE A 31 1.20 -8.58 -25.89
N GLN A 32 0.21 -7.81 -26.36
CA GLN A 32 -1.00 -7.54 -25.57
C GLN A 32 -1.79 -8.82 -25.25
N ILE A 33 -1.96 -9.71 -26.23
CA ILE A 33 -2.61 -11.02 -26.04
C ILE A 33 -1.85 -11.84 -24.99
N LEU A 34 -0.52 -11.87 -25.07
CA LEU A 34 0.33 -12.60 -24.14
C LEU A 34 0.25 -12.03 -22.73
N LEU A 35 0.24 -10.71 -22.56
CA LEU A 35 0.08 -10.08 -21.25
C LEU A 35 -1.31 -10.33 -20.66
N GLU A 36 -2.36 -10.36 -21.50
CA GLU A 36 -3.71 -10.68 -21.06
C GLU A 36 -3.85 -12.15 -20.64
N GLU A 37 -3.18 -13.07 -21.34
CA GLU A 37 -3.10 -14.49 -20.94
C GLU A 37 -2.30 -14.68 -19.65
N LEU A 38 -1.19 -13.96 -19.46
CA LEU A 38 -0.47 -14.00 -18.19
C LEU A 38 -1.28 -13.38 -17.04
N ARG A 39 -2.13 -12.38 -17.34
CA ARG A 39 -3.08 -11.83 -16.37
C ARG A 39 -4.15 -12.85 -16.00
N SER A 40 -4.69 -13.60 -16.97
CA SER A 40 -5.71 -14.62 -16.70
C SER A 40 -5.20 -15.72 -15.76
N ARG A 41 -3.89 -16.01 -15.81
CA ARG A 41 -3.18 -16.94 -14.93
C ARG A 41 -2.79 -16.35 -13.56
N GLY A 42 -2.99 -15.05 -13.36
CA GLY A 42 -2.61 -14.36 -12.12
C GLY A 42 -1.12 -14.04 -12.00
N ASN A 43 -0.36 -14.09 -13.11
CA ASN A 43 1.06 -13.76 -13.14
C ASN A 43 1.33 -12.28 -13.47
N ILE A 44 0.30 -11.50 -13.73
CA ILE A 44 0.41 -10.07 -14.04
C ILE A 44 -0.60 -9.26 -13.26
N GLU A 45 -0.15 -8.12 -12.73
CA GLU A 45 -1.00 -7.06 -12.22
C GLU A 45 -0.71 -5.73 -12.90
N TRP A 46 -1.76 -5.06 -13.36
CA TRP A 46 -1.65 -3.74 -13.97
C TRP A 46 -1.56 -2.66 -12.88
N GLU A 47 -0.58 -1.76 -12.99
CA GLU A 47 -0.43 -0.63 -12.09
C GLU A 47 -1.32 0.56 -12.48
N ASP A 48 -1.82 0.58 -13.71
CA ASP A 48 -2.66 1.63 -14.24
C ASP A 48 -3.88 1.10 -15.01
N LYS A 49 -4.93 1.94 -15.10
CA LYS A 49 -6.16 1.61 -15.86
C LYS A 49 -5.93 1.56 -17.37
N ASN A 50 -4.85 2.18 -17.84
CA ASN A 50 -4.52 2.29 -19.27
C ASN A 50 -3.70 1.10 -19.77
N LYS A 51 -3.46 0.09 -18.92
CA LYS A 51 -2.62 -1.08 -19.19
C LYS A 51 -1.25 -0.73 -19.79
N ARG A 52 -0.57 0.29 -19.26
CA ARG A 52 0.76 0.70 -19.75
C ARG A 52 1.89 0.06 -18.96
N ARG A 53 1.72 -0.04 -17.64
CA ARG A 53 2.72 -0.63 -16.75
C ARG A 53 2.12 -1.78 -15.95
N CYS A 54 2.88 -2.86 -15.85
CA CYS A 54 2.48 -4.02 -15.09
C CYS A 54 3.62 -4.63 -14.27
N LEU A 55 3.22 -5.32 -13.22
CA LEU A 55 4.07 -6.15 -12.39
C LEU A 55 3.95 -7.59 -12.85
N ILE A 56 5.06 -8.17 -13.31
CA ILE A 56 5.18 -9.56 -13.72
C ILE A 56 5.67 -10.38 -12.52
N LEU A 57 4.90 -11.40 -12.17
CA LEU A 57 5.14 -12.30 -11.06
C LEU A 57 5.64 -13.66 -11.57
N TRP A 58 6.76 -14.14 -11.02
CA TRP A 58 7.34 -15.44 -11.39
C TRP A 58 6.40 -16.63 -11.10
N LYS A 59 5.65 -16.53 -10.00
CA LYS A 59 4.56 -17.42 -9.61
C LYS A 59 3.38 -16.53 -9.24
N SER A 60 2.15 -17.00 -9.41
CA SER A 60 0.99 -16.25 -8.95
C SER A 60 1.02 -16.10 -7.42
N LEU A 61 0.27 -15.13 -6.89
CA LEU A 61 0.13 -14.98 -5.43
C LEU A 61 -0.39 -16.27 -4.79
N GLU A 62 -1.28 -16.98 -5.49
CA GLU A 62 -1.86 -18.24 -5.03
C GLU A 62 -0.83 -19.37 -4.92
N GLU A 63 0.04 -19.49 -5.92
CA GLU A 63 1.13 -20.48 -5.94
C GLU A 63 2.17 -20.17 -4.86
N TRP A 64 2.48 -18.89 -4.67
CA TRP A 64 3.36 -18.46 -3.59
C TRP A 64 2.74 -18.74 -2.21
N ALA A 65 1.47 -18.40 -2.02
CA ALA A 65 0.73 -18.69 -0.78
C ALA A 65 0.77 -20.18 -0.47
N LYS A 66 0.49 -21.03 -1.46
CA LYS A 66 0.60 -22.49 -1.32
C LYS A 66 2.03 -22.93 -0.93
N THR A 67 3.05 -22.35 -1.55
CA THR A 67 4.46 -22.65 -1.24
C THR A 67 4.80 -22.30 0.21
N VAL A 68 4.37 -21.13 0.69
CA VAL A 68 4.57 -20.68 2.07
C VAL A 68 3.83 -21.59 3.04
N TYR A 69 2.55 -21.86 2.80
CA TYR A 69 1.73 -22.70 3.66
C TYR A 69 2.25 -24.14 3.76
N GLN A 70 2.71 -24.72 2.65
CA GLN A 70 3.33 -26.05 2.63
C GLN A 70 4.63 -26.07 3.44
N TRP A 71 5.43 -25.00 3.37
CA TRP A 71 6.63 -24.89 4.18
C TRP A 71 6.29 -24.84 5.68
N ILE A 72 5.35 -23.98 6.09
CA ILE A 72 4.90 -23.87 7.50
C ILE A 72 4.40 -25.22 8.01
N THR A 73 3.57 -25.91 7.21
CA THR A 73 3.02 -27.23 7.56
C THR A 73 4.11 -28.29 7.70
N SER A 74 5.08 -28.32 6.78
CA SER A 74 6.17 -29.30 6.83
C SER A 74 7.12 -29.09 8.02
N ARG A 75 7.17 -27.87 8.56
CA ARG A 75 7.91 -27.52 9.79
C ARG A 75 7.10 -27.74 11.07
N GLY A 76 5.82 -28.10 10.99
CA GLY A 76 4.95 -28.26 12.16
C GLY A 76 4.62 -26.95 12.87
N MET A 77 4.75 -25.81 12.18
CA MET A 77 4.52 -24.46 12.74
C MET A 77 3.06 -24.01 12.61
N ASN A 78 2.13 -24.95 12.44
CA ASN A 78 0.71 -24.62 12.34
C ASN A 78 0.18 -24.19 13.71
N GLY A 79 -0.48 -23.03 13.76
CA GLY A 79 -1.03 -22.48 15.01
C GLY A 79 -0.02 -21.71 15.88
N THR A 80 1.23 -21.56 15.43
CA THR A 80 2.22 -20.70 16.10
C THR A 80 2.28 -19.32 15.44
N GLY A 81 2.45 -18.28 16.24
CA GLY A 81 2.77 -16.94 15.72
C GLY A 81 4.20 -16.89 15.20
N CYS A 82 4.42 -16.13 14.12
CA CYS A 82 5.73 -15.81 13.58
C CYS A 82 5.73 -14.38 13.06
N THR A 83 6.89 -13.73 13.12
CA THR A 83 7.07 -12.39 12.59
C THR A 83 7.35 -12.45 11.09
N PHE A 84 7.04 -11.35 10.41
CA PHE A 84 7.37 -11.18 8.99
C PHE A 84 8.88 -11.37 8.72
N TYR A 85 9.73 -10.88 9.62
CA TYR A 85 11.18 -10.98 9.51
C TYR A 85 11.67 -12.42 9.59
N GLU A 86 11.18 -13.21 10.55
CA GLU A 86 11.55 -14.63 10.70
C GLU A 86 11.20 -15.44 9.45
N LEU A 87 10.04 -15.16 8.84
CA LEU A 87 9.63 -15.83 7.62
C LEU A 87 10.49 -15.40 6.41
N LEU A 88 10.74 -14.11 6.22
CA LEU A 88 11.38 -13.63 5.01
C LEU A 88 12.91 -13.71 5.04
N HIS A 89 13.50 -13.43 6.21
CA HIS A 89 14.94 -13.26 6.42
C HIS A 89 15.52 -14.20 7.48
N GLY A 90 14.70 -14.99 8.16
CA GLY A 90 15.16 -15.93 9.18
C GLY A 90 16.07 -17.02 8.62
N ASP A 91 16.93 -17.55 9.48
CA ASP A 91 17.90 -18.58 9.08
C ASP A 91 17.21 -19.91 8.73
N ASP A 92 16.07 -20.20 9.36
CA ASP A 92 15.28 -21.41 9.12
C ASP A 92 14.65 -21.46 7.73
N THR A 93 14.48 -20.29 7.09
CA THR A 93 13.82 -20.16 5.79
C THR A 93 14.83 -20.13 4.64
N ARG A 94 16.14 -20.19 4.88
CA ARG A 94 17.17 -20.17 3.82
C ARG A 94 16.99 -21.23 2.72
N SER A 95 16.40 -22.38 3.07
CA SER A 95 16.08 -23.45 2.12
C SER A 95 14.74 -23.26 1.39
N ALA A 96 13.94 -22.27 1.78
CA ALA A 96 12.63 -21.99 1.23
C ALA A 96 12.71 -21.10 -0.01
N GLU A 97 11.86 -21.35 -0.99
CA GLU A 97 11.86 -20.58 -2.24
C GLU A 97 11.46 -19.10 -2.07
N PHE A 98 10.73 -18.79 -1.00
CA PHE A 98 10.27 -17.44 -0.68
C PHE A 98 11.28 -16.64 0.16
N HIS A 99 12.41 -17.23 0.53
CA HIS A 99 13.45 -16.53 1.29
C HIS A 99 13.99 -15.33 0.50
N ASN A 100 14.10 -14.17 1.16
CA ASN A 100 14.55 -12.92 0.57
C ASN A 100 13.81 -12.49 -0.72
N ILE A 101 12.54 -12.87 -0.89
CA ILE A 101 11.74 -12.24 -1.95
C ILE A 101 11.42 -10.78 -1.57
N ASP A 102 10.93 -10.02 -2.54
CA ASP A 102 10.55 -8.63 -2.32
C ASP A 102 9.51 -8.52 -1.18
N SER A 103 9.76 -7.64 -0.21
CA SER A 103 8.92 -7.52 0.99
C SER A 103 7.47 -7.18 0.63
N LYS A 104 7.24 -6.29 -0.34
CA LYS A 104 5.89 -5.92 -0.77
C LYS A 104 5.17 -7.10 -1.42
N LEU A 105 5.88 -7.91 -2.20
CA LEU A 105 5.33 -9.17 -2.70
C LEU A 105 4.99 -10.11 -1.55
N PHE A 106 5.86 -10.26 -0.56
CA PHE A 106 5.63 -11.18 0.56
C PHE A 106 4.41 -10.78 1.40
N HIS A 107 4.22 -9.49 1.68
CA HIS A 107 2.99 -9.00 2.33
C HIS A 107 1.73 -9.40 1.57
N ARG A 108 1.75 -9.27 0.24
CA ARG A 108 0.61 -9.68 -0.60
C ARG A 108 0.35 -11.17 -0.56
N ILE A 109 1.41 -11.98 -0.48
CA ILE A 109 1.30 -13.43 -0.34
C ILE A 109 0.65 -13.79 1.00
N LEU A 110 1.03 -13.12 2.09
CA LEU A 110 0.42 -13.33 3.40
C LEU A 110 -1.06 -12.92 3.39
N PHE A 111 -1.42 -11.82 2.74
CA PHE A 111 -2.81 -11.40 2.61
C PHE A 111 -3.66 -12.43 1.85
N GLU A 112 -3.10 -13.06 0.81
CA GLU A 112 -3.75 -14.15 0.09
C GLU A 112 -3.97 -15.38 1.00
N LEU A 113 -3.05 -15.67 1.93
CA LEU A 113 -3.23 -16.72 2.94
C LEU A 113 -4.34 -16.38 3.96
N GLU A 114 -4.41 -15.13 4.39
CA GLU A 114 -5.47 -14.65 5.29
C GLU A 114 -6.84 -14.72 4.64
N LYS A 115 -6.96 -14.27 3.38
CA LYS A 115 -8.18 -14.38 2.59
C LYS A 115 -8.67 -15.83 2.44
N ARG A 116 -7.76 -16.80 2.44
CA ARG A 116 -8.06 -18.25 2.40
C ARG A 116 -8.39 -18.84 3.77
N GLY A 117 -8.32 -18.06 4.85
CA GLY A 117 -8.50 -18.52 6.22
C GLY A 117 -7.36 -19.42 6.72
N GLN A 118 -6.18 -19.35 6.09
CA GLN A 118 -5.03 -20.18 6.41
C GLN A 118 -4.02 -19.50 7.34
N ALA A 119 -4.15 -18.19 7.54
CA ALA A 119 -3.32 -17.39 8.43
C ALA A 119 -4.15 -16.21 8.99
N THR A 120 -3.63 -15.56 10.02
CA THR A 120 -4.16 -14.29 10.55
C THR A 120 -2.99 -13.34 10.70
N ILE A 121 -3.10 -12.14 10.13
CA ILE A 121 -2.02 -11.15 10.17
C ILE A 121 -2.26 -10.20 11.33
N PHE A 122 -1.26 -10.06 12.20
CA PHE A 122 -1.25 -9.08 13.28
C PHE A 122 -0.33 -7.93 12.89
N SER A 123 -0.85 -6.71 12.81
CA SER A 123 -0.06 -5.52 12.50
C SER A 123 -0.14 -4.55 13.68
N GLU A 124 0.97 -4.33 14.38
CA GLU A 124 1.01 -3.48 15.58
C GLU A 124 0.96 -1.98 15.27
N ASN A 125 1.13 -1.58 14.01
CA ASN A 125 0.84 -0.24 13.52
C ASN A 125 0.44 -0.38 12.05
N GLY A 126 -0.59 0.33 11.58
CA GLY A 126 -1.07 0.31 10.18
C GLY A 126 -0.10 0.93 9.17
N ALA A 127 1.20 0.67 9.32
CA ALA A 127 2.30 1.41 8.69
C ALA A 127 2.98 0.66 7.54
N ASP A 128 2.61 -0.60 7.25
CA ASP A 128 3.22 -1.30 6.10
C ASP A 128 2.36 -1.22 4.84
N GLY A 129 2.56 -0.14 4.09
CA GLY A 129 2.59 -0.13 2.62
C GLY A 129 1.33 -0.49 1.82
N MET A 130 0.26 -0.99 2.44
CA MET A 130 -1.02 -1.24 1.81
C MET A 130 -2.09 -0.47 2.55
N VAL A 131 -2.57 0.58 1.89
CA VAL A 131 -3.79 1.29 2.24
C VAL A 131 -4.90 0.24 2.20
N ASP A 132 -5.26 -0.31 3.36
CA ASP A 132 -6.33 -1.28 3.47
C ASP A 132 -7.64 -0.66 2.94
N GLU A 133 -8.62 -1.50 2.62
CA GLU A 133 -9.86 -1.03 2.00
C GLU A 133 -10.58 -0.01 2.89
N VAL A 134 -10.40 -0.12 4.20
CA VAL A 134 -10.84 0.84 5.22
C VAL A 134 -10.15 2.19 5.03
N THR A 135 -8.81 2.23 4.96
CA THR A 135 -8.03 3.46 4.76
C THR A 135 -8.31 4.07 3.39
N LYS A 136 -8.50 3.25 2.34
CA LYS A 136 -8.93 3.76 1.02
C LYS A 136 -10.30 4.42 1.09
N LYS A 137 -11.25 3.80 1.78
CA LYS A 137 -12.60 4.36 2.00
C LYS A 137 -12.53 5.66 2.79
N THR A 138 -11.75 5.71 3.87
CA THR A 138 -11.52 6.90 4.68
C THR A 138 -10.88 8.03 3.85
N LEU A 139 -9.84 7.74 3.06
CA LEU A 139 -9.17 8.72 2.20
C LEU A 139 -10.07 9.19 1.04
N SER A 140 -10.95 8.34 0.53
CA SER A 140 -11.87 8.73 -0.55
C SER A 140 -12.88 9.80 -0.14
N ASN A 141 -13.15 9.94 1.16
CA ASN A 141 -14.04 10.95 1.73
C ASN A 141 -13.35 12.28 2.02
N ILE A 142 -12.03 12.41 1.80
CA ILE A 142 -11.29 13.66 2.02
C ILE A 142 -11.29 14.48 0.72
N PRO A 143 -11.73 15.76 0.75
CA PRO A 143 -11.66 16.64 -0.41
C PRO A 143 -10.24 16.77 -0.96
N LEU A 144 -10.10 16.73 -2.29
CA LEU A 144 -8.80 16.90 -2.93
C LEU A 144 -8.44 18.37 -3.12
N LEU A 145 -7.18 18.69 -2.87
CA LEU A 145 -6.59 20.00 -3.11
C LEU A 145 -6.36 20.20 -4.61
N LYS A 146 -6.88 21.30 -5.16
CA LYS A 146 -6.88 21.60 -6.60
C LYS A 146 -5.87 22.69 -6.94
N THR A 147 -5.73 23.67 -6.06
CA THR A 147 -4.85 24.82 -6.26
C THR A 147 -3.41 24.41 -5.94
N LYS A 148 -2.45 24.76 -6.81
CA LYS A 148 -1.01 24.57 -6.56
C LYS A 148 -0.37 25.91 -6.28
N ALA A 149 -0.31 26.30 -5.00
CA ALA A 149 0.24 27.57 -4.57
C ALA A 149 1.09 27.38 -3.31
N SER A 150 2.21 28.10 -3.26
CA SER A 150 3.13 28.22 -2.14
C SER A 150 2.71 29.38 -1.22
N PRO A 151 3.08 29.39 0.07
CA PRO A 151 2.83 30.51 0.99
C PRO A 151 3.23 31.91 0.51
N ARG A 152 4.07 31.99 -0.54
CA ARG A 152 4.52 33.24 -1.16
C ARG A 152 3.63 33.74 -2.30
N ASP A 153 2.67 32.95 -2.75
CA ASP A 153 1.85 33.22 -3.95
C ASP A 153 0.60 34.08 -3.66
N GLY A 154 0.56 34.77 -2.51
CA GLY A 154 -0.45 35.77 -2.17
C GLY A 154 -1.88 35.23 -2.16
N GLU A 155 -2.76 35.75 -3.02
CA GLU A 155 -4.17 35.34 -3.09
C GLU A 155 -4.33 33.86 -3.46
N GLN A 156 -3.44 33.31 -4.29
CA GLN A 156 -3.50 31.89 -4.65
C GLN A 156 -3.19 30.98 -3.45
N TRP A 157 -2.31 31.44 -2.54
CA TRP A 157 -2.08 30.77 -1.27
C TRP A 157 -3.31 30.78 -0.37
N ARG A 158 -4.03 31.89 -0.28
CA ARG A 158 -5.26 31.97 0.53
C ARG A 158 -6.32 30.97 0.03
N GLN A 159 -6.44 30.83 -1.28
CA GLN A 159 -7.33 29.84 -1.89
C GLN A 159 -6.88 28.40 -1.57
N ARG A 160 -5.58 28.11 -1.67
CA ARG A 160 -5.00 26.82 -1.29
C ARG A 160 -5.19 26.51 0.20
N LEU A 161 -4.94 27.47 1.08
CA LEU A 161 -5.11 27.33 2.52
C LEU A 161 -6.57 27.00 2.87
N LYS A 162 -7.53 27.64 2.19
CA LYS A 162 -8.95 27.31 2.35
C LYS A 162 -9.26 25.85 1.98
N GLU A 163 -8.67 25.32 0.90
CA GLU A 163 -8.80 23.92 0.51
C GLU A 163 -8.16 22.97 1.54
N GLU A 164 -7.00 23.34 2.10
CA GLU A 164 -6.32 22.57 3.15
C GLU A 164 -7.14 22.51 4.44
N LEU A 165 -7.66 23.65 4.89
CA LEU A 165 -8.55 23.71 6.05
C LEU A 165 -9.82 22.88 5.85
N GLN A 166 -10.44 22.92 4.66
CA GLN A 166 -11.60 22.08 4.36
C GLN A 166 -11.29 20.59 4.44
N SER A 167 -10.11 20.18 3.95
CA SER A 167 -9.67 18.79 4.00
C SER A 167 -9.41 18.33 5.42
N LEU A 168 -8.75 19.18 6.23
CA LEU A 168 -8.49 18.93 7.65
C LEU A 168 -9.79 18.85 8.46
N ILE A 169 -10.73 19.78 8.24
CA ILE A 169 -12.05 19.76 8.90
C ILE A 169 -12.79 18.46 8.57
N GLN A 170 -12.77 18.02 7.32
CA GLN A 170 -13.43 16.77 6.93
C GLN A 170 -12.76 15.55 7.56
N TYR A 171 -11.42 15.54 7.62
CA TYR A 171 -10.68 14.48 8.30
C TYR A 171 -11.04 14.39 9.79
N VAL A 172 -11.05 15.52 10.49
CA VAL A 172 -11.45 15.59 11.91
C VAL A 172 -12.90 15.14 12.11
N LYS A 173 -13.83 15.57 11.24
CA LYS A 173 -15.22 15.09 11.28
C LYS A 173 -15.32 13.57 11.11
N ASN A 174 -14.62 13.01 10.12
CA ASN A 174 -14.61 11.58 9.88
C ASN A 174 -14.04 10.80 11.08
N ASN A 175 -12.98 11.31 11.70
CA ASN A 175 -12.41 10.70 12.90
C ASN A 175 -13.37 10.76 14.10
N LYS A 176 -14.07 11.89 14.26
CA LYS A 176 -15.10 12.04 15.30
C LYS A 176 -16.29 11.10 15.09
N ASP A 177 -16.77 10.97 13.87
CA ASP A 177 -17.87 10.05 13.54
C ASP A 177 -17.47 8.57 13.73
N ALA A 178 -16.16 8.28 13.61
CA ALA A 178 -15.58 6.96 13.85
C ALA A 178 -15.10 6.73 15.30
N ASP A 179 -15.41 7.65 16.23
CA ASP A 179 -15.00 7.61 17.65
C ASP A 179 -13.47 7.47 17.85
N ASN A 180 -12.70 8.01 16.91
CA ASN A 180 -11.23 7.93 16.87
C ASN A 180 -10.58 9.31 17.00
N ASP A 181 -11.28 10.23 17.67
CA ASP A 181 -10.83 11.59 17.90
C ASP A 181 -9.92 11.67 19.12
N TRP A 182 -8.80 12.37 18.98
CA TRP A 182 -7.75 12.47 20.01
C TRP A 182 -7.34 13.92 20.31
N PHE A 183 -7.99 14.90 19.66
CA PHE A 183 -7.77 16.31 19.95
C PHE A 183 -8.93 17.20 19.55
N ARG A 184 -8.95 18.42 20.08
CA ARG A 184 -9.83 19.50 19.68
C ARG A 184 -9.01 20.76 19.58
N LEU A 185 -9.09 21.45 18.44
CA LEU A 185 -8.40 22.72 18.20
C LEU A 185 -9.38 23.80 17.77
N GLU A 186 -9.09 25.02 18.19
CA GLU A 186 -9.77 26.26 17.85
C GLU A 186 -8.71 27.28 17.44
N SER A 187 -9.08 28.27 16.64
CA SER A 187 -8.17 29.34 16.20
C SER A 187 -8.81 30.71 16.36
N ASN A 188 -7.98 31.75 16.40
CA ASN A 188 -8.46 33.12 16.23
C ASN A 188 -9.00 33.33 14.80
N GLN A 189 -9.67 34.48 14.57
CA GLN A 189 -10.28 34.79 13.26
C GLN A 189 -9.26 34.83 12.12
N GLU A 190 -8.00 35.11 12.42
CA GLU A 190 -6.92 35.19 11.44
C GLU A 190 -6.22 33.84 11.19
N GLY A 191 -6.52 32.81 11.99
CA GLY A 191 -5.88 31.50 11.92
C GLY A 191 -4.39 31.51 12.28
N THR A 192 -3.94 32.54 13.00
CA THR A 192 -2.55 32.76 13.40
C THR A 192 -2.25 32.27 14.80
N ARG A 193 -3.27 32.11 15.64
CA ARG A 193 -3.12 31.53 16.99
C ARG A 193 -4.12 30.42 17.17
N TRP A 194 -3.65 29.30 17.71
CA TRP A 194 -4.40 28.07 17.87
C TRP A 194 -4.34 27.61 19.31
N TRP A 195 -5.47 27.17 19.86
CA TRP A 195 -5.55 26.60 21.20
C TRP A 195 -6.47 25.40 21.21
N GLY A 196 -6.31 24.52 22.20
CA GLY A 196 -7.15 23.35 22.30
C GLY A 196 -6.67 22.33 23.29
N LYS A 197 -7.11 21.09 23.10
CA LYS A 197 -6.78 19.96 23.96
C LYS A 197 -6.47 18.73 23.14
N ALA A 198 -5.50 17.93 23.55
CA ALA A 198 -5.35 16.56 23.06
C ALA A 198 -5.47 15.57 24.21
N TRP A 199 -5.83 14.33 23.89
CA TRP A 199 -5.89 13.26 24.87
C TRP A 199 -5.34 11.95 24.33
N THR A 200 -4.89 11.09 25.25
CA THR A 200 -4.51 9.71 24.97
C THR A 200 -5.18 8.79 25.98
N ILE A 201 -5.40 7.53 25.60
CA ILE A 201 -5.97 6.51 26.48
C ILE A 201 -4.89 5.47 26.74
N GLN A 202 -4.55 5.27 28.02
CA GLN A 202 -3.64 4.23 28.49
C GLN A 202 -4.31 3.51 29.66
N ASP A 203 -4.32 2.18 29.66
CA ASP A 203 -4.95 1.35 30.70
C ASP A 203 -6.41 1.75 31.03
N MET A 204 -7.20 2.06 29.99
CA MET A 204 -8.59 2.54 30.10
C MET A 204 -8.76 3.89 30.83
N LEU A 205 -7.66 4.62 31.06
CA LEU A 205 -7.65 5.97 31.63
C LEU A 205 -7.34 7.00 30.53
N ARG A 206 -8.16 8.06 30.48
CA ARG A 206 -7.96 9.19 29.57
C ARG A 206 -7.08 10.26 30.22
N TYR A 207 -5.98 10.59 29.55
CA TYR A 207 -5.08 11.69 29.91
C TYR A 207 -5.28 12.84 28.94
N GLU A 208 -5.52 14.04 29.44
CA GLU A 208 -5.83 15.23 28.64
C GLU A 208 -4.79 16.34 28.88
N PHE A 209 -4.38 17.02 27.81
CA PHE A 209 -3.35 18.05 27.79
C PHE A 209 -3.87 19.27 27.04
N ASP A 210 -3.58 20.47 27.56
CA ASP A 210 -3.84 21.71 26.84
C ASP A 210 -2.73 21.95 25.80
N ILE A 211 -3.12 22.47 24.64
CA ILE A 211 -2.23 22.74 23.50
C ILE A 211 -2.41 24.18 23.07
N GLU A 212 -1.30 24.87 22.81
CA GLU A 212 -1.27 26.24 22.29
C GLU A 212 -0.14 26.42 21.26
N PHE A 213 -0.44 27.09 20.16
CA PHE A 213 0.51 27.44 19.10
C PHE A 213 0.29 28.89 18.65
N ASP A 214 1.39 29.62 18.44
CA ASP A 214 1.45 30.95 17.81
C ASP A 214 2.07 30.88 16.40
#